data_AF-A0A2S2QQN0-F1
#
_entry.id   AF-A0A2S2QQN0-F1
#
_cell.length_a   1.000
_cell.length_b   1.000
_cell.length_c   1.000
_cell.angle_alpha   90.00
_cell.angle_beta   90.00
_cell.angle_gamma   90.00
#
_symmetry.space_group_name_H-M   'P 1'
#
loop_
_entity.id
_entity.type
_entity.pdbx_description
1 polymer ?
#
loop_
_entity_poly.entity_id
_entity_poly.type
_entity_poly.pdbx_seq_one_letter_code
_entity_poly.pdbx_strand_id
1 'polypeptide(L)'
;MSTPWEQLISSTMTPTTAVAVKLAVTDEPPEPTDPNDTVLPGGSAGGSGSSGGIFGTLHRHIPILSRLSLNKTDKAPCRYRQPRFSSRRQYRRVVFKHGECNVVQGKVAKRRRKYLQDIFTTLVDAQWRWTLLVFSMNFMLSWLGFAIVWWLIALNHGDLDVSVRNNNSTWEPCVREMYSFTSCFLFSVETQHTIGYGSKHTTEECPEAIFIMCLQSIVGVMIQAFMVGVVFAKLSRPKKRTQTLLFSRNAVICQRDGILCLMFRVGDMRKSHIIEAHVRAQLIKKKMTIEGELLPFHQQELKVGGDGEEDRIFFIWPTTIVHKITPQSPLYMLSAADFLQEKFEIVVVLEGVIESTGMTTQARSSYLPNEILWGHRFETLVSFKKETGEHEVDYSLFNNTYVVDTPLCSAHDLKKLISLRAHTEMHLMQPLDHSTNYSDPSDSTSGSKAFKHRGEYHDKQLSTSDLMMAQLEPFLIKPGELPGPESFL
;
A
#
# COMPACT_ATOMS: atom_id res chain seq x y z
N MET A 1 39.85 -5.16 -47.35
CA MET A 1 40.39 -6.14 -46.38
C MET A 1 40.04 -5.64 -44.99
N SER A 2 38.89 -6.07 -44.47
CA SER A 2 38.50 -5.89 -43.06
C SER A 2 39.10 -7.03 -42.23
N THR A 3 39.53 -6.74 -41.01
CA THR A 3 40.21 -7.70 -40.13
C THR A 3 39.20 -8.69 -39.50
N PRO A 4 39.66 -9.89 -39.08
CA PRO A 4 38.78 -10.97 -38.58
C PRO A 4 37.98 -10.64 -37.31
N TRP A 5 38.24 -9.50 -36.67
CA TRP A 5 37.60 -9.08 -35.42
C TRP A 5 36.23 -8.41 -35.63
N GLU A 6 35.97 -7.78 -36.78
CA GLU A 6 34.67 -7.14 -37.02
C GLU A 6 33.54 -8.16 -37.27
N GLN A 7 33.87 -9.37 -37.72
CA GLN A 7 32.88 -10.43 -37.93
C GLN A 7 32.45 -11.15 -36.64
N LEU A 8 33.24 -11.04 -35.56
CA LEU A 8 32.89 -11.61 -34.25
C LEU A 8 31.92 -10.73 -33.46
N ILE A 9 31.85 -9.43 -33.75
CA ILE A 9 30.92 -8.51 -33.06
C ILE A 9 29.52 -8.61 -33.68
N SER A 10 29.39 -8.90 -34.99
CA SER A 10 28.07 -8.94 -35.64
C SER A 10 27.25 -10.20 -35.32
N SER A 11 27.86 -11.27 -34.80
CA SER A 11 27.20 -12.57 -34.58
C SER A 11 26.61 -12.77 -33.17
N THR A 12 26.70 -11.79 -32.26
CA THR A 12 26.27 -11.96 -30.86
C THR A 12 25.17 -11.00 -30.37
N MET A 13 24.51 -10.24 -31.24
CA MET A 13 23.39 -9.39 -30.82
C MET A 13 22.02 -10.02 -31.13
N THR A 14 21.41 -10.62 -30.11
CA THR A 14 19.97 -10.90 -30.07
C THR A 14 19.17 -9.60 -29.93
N PRO A 15 17.98 -9.47 -30.53
CA PRO A 15 17.24 -8.22 -30.55
C PRO A 15 16.52 -7.99 -29.21
N THR A 16 17.05 -7.07 -28.40
CA THR A 16 16.27 -6.44 -27.33
C THR A 16 15.55 -5.24 -27.95
N THR A 17 14.22 -5.24 -27.83
CA THR A 17 13.31 -4.17 -28.25
C THR A 17 13.70 -2.84 -27.59
N ALA A 18 14.28 -1.94 -28.38
CA ALA A 18 14.47 -0.54 -27.98
C ALA A 18 13.16 0.22 -28.17
N VAL A 19 12.52 0.60 -27.06
CA VAL A 19 11.43 1.58 -27.05
C VAL A 19 12.05 2.96 -27.15
N ALA A 20 11.88 3.61 -28.31
CA ALA A 20 12.32 4.98 -28.52
C ALA A 20 11.38 5.95 -27.76
N VAL A 21 11.90 6.59 -26.71
CA VAL A 21 11.23 7.72 -26.06
C VAL A 21 11.54 8.99 -26.86
N LYS A 22 10.56 9.46 -27.63
CA LYS A 22 10.61 10.76 -28.29
C LYS A 22 10.30 11.83 -27.24
N LEU A 23 11.33 12.56 -26.80
CA LEU A 23 11.15 13.77 -26.00
C LEU A 23 10.48 14.84 -26.87
N ALA A 24 9.19 15.08 -26.63
CA ALA A 24 8.51 16.25 -27.14
C ALA A 24 8.90 17.44 -26.23
N VAL A 25 9.74 18.32 -26.77
CA VAL A 25 9.96 19.66 -26.23
C VAL A 25 8.73 20.48 -26.64
N THR A 26 7.90 20.87 -25.67
CA THR A 26 6.85 21.87 -25.85
C THR A 26 7.42 23.23 -25.48
N ASP A 27 7.60 24.08 -26.48
CA ASP A 27 7.87 25.51 -26.28
C ASP A 27 6.60 26.18 -25.70
N GLU A 28 6.70 26.72 -24.49
CA GLU A 28 5.71 27.67 -23.96
C GLU A 28 5.99 29.07 -24.52
N PRO A 29 4.96 29.81 -25.01
CA PRO A 29 5.11 31.21 -25.38
C PRO A 29 5.08 32.13 -24.14
N PRO A 30 5.76 33.29 -24.17
CA PRO A 30 5.88 34.18 -23.01
C PRO A 30 4.60 34.99 -22.73
N GLU A 31 4.31 35.20 -21.45
CA GLU A 31 3.29 36.14 -20.96
C GLU A 31 3.61 37.59 -21.37
N PRO A 32 2.59 38.42 -21.65
CA PRO A 32 2.78 39.83 -21.96
C PRO A 32 2.90 40.68 -20.68
N THR A 33 3.95 41.51 -20.63
CA THR A 33 4.11 42.62 -19.68
C THR A 33 3.34 43.85 -20.16
N ASP A 34 2.47 44.41 -19.30
CA ASP A 34 1.92 45.76 -19.48
C ASP A 34 2.80 46.82 -18.76
N PRO A 35 3.04 47.99 -19.38
CA PRO A 35 3.75 49.12 -18.80
C PRO A 35 2.79 50.20 -18.25
N ASN A 36 3.23 50.89 -17.19
CA ASN A 36 2.79 52.18 -16.62
C ASN A 36 2.48 52.05 -15.12
N ASP A 37 3.28 52.66 -14.23
CA ASP A 37 3.27 54.10 -13.99
C ASP A 37 4.22 54.55 -12.84
N THR A 38 4.89 55.67 -13.13
CA THR A 38 5.32 56.81 -12.28
C THR A 38 6.20 56.68 -11.02
N VAL A 39 7.44 57.13 -11.24
CA VAL A 39 8.36 58.00 -10.47
C VAL A 39 7.81 58.84 -9.28
N LEU A 40 8.50 58.82 -8.12
CA LEU A 40 9.24 59.93 -7.43
C LEU A 40 9.45 59.69 -5.89
N PRO A 41 10.42 60.36 -5.20
CA PRO A 41 11.48 59.68 -4.45
C PRO A 41 11.64 60.10 -2.96
N GLY A 42 12.57 59.43 -2.28
CA GLY A 42 13.44 60.08 -1.27
C GLY A 42 13.32 59.55 0.17
N GLY A 43 14.45 59.17 0.76
CA GLY A 43 14.57 58.96 2.22
C GLY A 43 15.72 58.06 2.65
N SER A 44 16.92 58.64 2.78
CA SER A 44 18.16 58.01 3.26
C SER A 44 18.26 58.02 4.81
N ALA A 45 18.76 56.93 5.40
CA ALA A 45 19.58 56.81 6.63
C ALA A 45 19.52 55.33 7.09
N GLY A 46 20.56 54.59 7.50
CA GLY A 46 21.88 54.92 8.04
C GLY A 46 22.04 54.22 9.41
N GLY A 47 23.03 53.33 9.56
CA GLY A 47 23.54 52.78 10.85
C GLY A 47 23.14 51.34 11.17
N SER A 48 24.05 50.35 11.06
CA SER A 48 24.91 49.81 12.16
C SER A 48 24.09 49.28 13.35
N GLY A 49 24.10 48.02 13.77
CA GLY A 49 25.16 47.02 13.87
C GLY A 49 25.08 46.46 15.30
N SER A 50 25.05 45.13 15.51
CA SER A 50 25.62 44.46 16.69
C SER A 50 25.33 42.96 16.68
N SER A 51 26.40 42.20 16.86
CA SER A 51 26.49 40.78 17.16
C SER A 51 25.91 40.39 18.53
N GLY A 52 25.65 39.08 18.69
CA GLY A 52 25.46 38.36 19.97
C GLY A 52 24.47 37.21 19.82
N GLY A 53 24.90 35.95 19.61
CA GLY A 53 25.12 34.94 20.68
C GLY A 53 23.80 34.20 21.00
N ILE A 54 23.51 33.01 20.45
CA ILE A 54 23.92 31.66 20.87
C ILE A 54 23.44 31.25 22.31
N PHE A 55 22.57 30.21 22.33
CA PHE A 55 22.17 29.26 23.40
C PHE A 55 21.20 29.65 24.55
N GLY A 56 20.23 28.75 24.80
CA GLY A 56 19.38 28.67 26.00
C GLY A 56 17.89 28.38 25.67
N THR A 57 17.48 27.16 25.35
CA THR A 57 17.00 26.09 26.28
C THR A 57 15.76 26.47 27.11
N LEU A 58 14.63 25.87 26.71
CA LEU A 58 13.57 25.28 27.56
C LEU A 58 12.80 26.17 28.55
N HIS A 59 11.55 26.53 28.24
CA HIS A 59 10.45 26.25 29.18
C HIS A 59 9.07 26.20 28.52
N ARG A 60 8.29 25.26 29.06
CA ARG A 60 6.95 24.83 28.68
C ARG A 60 5.95 25.71 29.45
N HIS A 61 5.01 26.37 28.78
CA HIS A 61 3.83 26.94 29.44
C HIS A 61 2.56 26.79 28.60
N ILE A 62 1.63 26.04 29.20
CA ILE A 62 0.19 26.07 28.93
C ILE A 62 -0.35 27.41 29.44
N PRO A 63 -1.37 27.99 28.78
CA PRO A 63 -2.46 28.51 29.58
C PRO A 63 -3.85 28.06 29.12
N ILE A 64 -4.70 28.06 30.14
CA ILE A 64 -6.09 27.63 30.22
C ILE A 64 -7.01 28.72 29.63
N LEU A 65 -8.13 28.24 29.09
CA LEU A 65 -9.30 28.95 28.56
C LEU A 65 -9.76 30.20 29.33
N SER A 66 -10.14 31.23 28.57
CA SER A 66 -11.17 32.20 28.96
C SER A 66 -12.16 32.43 27.82
N ARG A 67 -13.44 32.44 28.21
CA ARG A 67 -14.67 32.54 27.41
C ARG A 67 -14.74 33.81 26.56
N LEU A 68 -15.34 33.73 25.37
CA LEU A 68 -16.11 34.83 24.78
C LEU A 68 -17.18 34.31 23.80
N SER A 69 -18.13 35.21 23.56
CA SER A 69 -19.57 35.01 23.42
C SER A 69 -20.06 34.58 22.02
N LEU A 70 -21.25 33.98 22.04
CA LEU A 70 -22.17 33.67 20.93
C LEU A 70 -22.31 34.83 19.93
N ASN A 71 -22.27 34.50 18.64
CA ASN A 71 -23.23 35.01 17.66
C ASN A 71 -23.47 33.96 16.55
N LYS A 72 -24.73 33.84 16.15
CA LYS A 72 -25.36 32.72 15.43
C LYS A 72 -25.73 33.16 14.01
N THR A 73 -25.54 32.22 13.06
CA THR A 73 -25.94 32.11 11.63
C THR A 73 -24.66 31.91 10.79
N ASP A 74 -24.36 30.77 10.15
CA ASP A 74 -25.16 30.03 9.18
C ASP A 74 -24.72 28.54 9.04
N LYS A 75 -25.70 27.71 8.65
CA LYS A 75 -25.63 26.38 8.01
C LYS A 75 -24.31 25.59 8.15
N ALA A 76 -24.25 24.69 9.14
CA ALA A 76 -23.17 23.71 9.27
C ALA A 76 -23.44 22.44 8.43
N PRO A 77 -22.44 21.88 7.73
CA PRO A 77 -22.56 20.59 7.06
C PRO A 77 -22.67 19.47 8.09
N CYS A 78 -23.47 18.46 7.79
CA CYS A 78 -23.66 17.28 8.63
C CYS A 78 -22.34 16.49 8.74
N ARG A 79 -21.45 16.89 9.64
CA ARG A 79 -20.25 16.12 9.98
C ARG A 79 -20.69 14.86 10.73
N TYR A 80 -20.58 13.73 10.05
CA TYR A 80 -20.72 12.40 10.60
C TYR A 80 -19.75 12.24 11.80
N ARG A 81 -20.26 12.46 13.01
CA ARG A 81 -19.51 12.31 14.25
C ARG A 81 -19.48 10.82 14.54
N GLN A 82 -18.35 10.17 14.24
CA GLN A 82 -18.17 8.74 14.46
C GLN A 82 -18.59 8.36 15.89
N PRO A 83 -19.36 7.27 16.08
CA PRO A 83 -19.46 6.68 17.40
C PRO A 83 -18.05 6.23 17.78
N ARG A 84 -17.49 6.81 18.84
CA ARG A 84 -16.32 6.25 19.51
C ARG A 84 -16.76 4.89 20.04
N PHE A 85 -16.64 3.85 19.23
CA PHE A 85 -16.72 2.49 19.70
C PHE A 85 -15.75 2.37 20.86
N SER A 86 -16.29 2.04 22.03
CA SER A 86 -15.49 1.75 23.20
C SER A 86 -14.41 0.73 22.81
N SER A 87 -13.29 0.77 23.53
CA SER A 87 -12.18 -0.17 23.48
C SER A 87 -12.64 -1.63 23.72
N ARG A 88 -13.46 -2.17 22.83
CA ARG A 88 -13.94 -3.55 22.80
C ARG A 88 -12.75 -4.39 22.39
N ARG A 89 -12.33 -5.30 23.28
CA ARG A 89 -11.38 -6.41 23.08
C ARG A 89 -10.59 -6.29 21.79
N GLN A 90 -9.41 -5.68 21.88
CA GLN A 90 -8.50 -5.56 20.75
C GLN A 90 -8.07 -6.97 20.31
N TYR A 91 -8.74 -7.50 19.28
CA TYR A 91 -8.38 -8.76 18.67
C TYR A 91 -6.92 -8.65 18.22
N ARG A 92 -6.10 -9.64 18.62
CA ARG A 92 -4.71 -9.70 18.20
C ARG A 92 -4.70 -9.99 16.70
N ARG A 93 -4.35 -8.97 15.90
CA ARG A 93 -4.23 -9.07 14.44
C ARG A 93 -2.84 -9.55 14.04
N VAL A 94 -2.78 -10.35 12.97
CA VAL A 94 -1.55 -10.87 12.35
C VAL A 94 -0.93 -9.82 11.45
N VAL A 95 -1.75 -9.08 10.70
CA VAL A 95 -1.31 -7.99 9.84
C VAL A 95 -1.97 -6.71 10.33
N PHE A 96 -1.20 -5.64 10.45
CA PHE A 96 -1.75 -4.33 10.81
C PHE A 96 -2.36 -3.64 9.56
N LYS A 97 -3.26 -2.67 9.76
CA LYS A 97 -3.86 -1.90 8.65
C LYS A 97 -2.84 -1.24 7.73
N HIS A 98 -1.69 -0.83 8.26
CA HIS A 98 -0.58 -0.24 7.51
C HIS A 98 0.32 -1.26 6.80
N GLY A 99 0.04 -2.57 6.91
CA GLY A 99 0.71 -3.63 6.14
C GLY A 99 1.92 -4.29 6.79
N GLU A 100 2.38 -3.82 7.96
CA GLU A 100 3.38 -4.54 8.77
C GLU A 100 2.79 -5.81 9.39
N CYS A 101 3.61 -6.86 9.46
CA CYS A 101 3.23 -8.15 10.02
C CYS A 101 3.62 -8.21 11.50
N ASN A 102 2.65 -8.52 12.37
CA ASN A 102 2.84 -8.74 13.80
C ASN A 102 3.32 -10.18 14.09
N VAL A 103 4.45 -10.56 13.48
CA VAL A 103 5.02 -11.90 13.62
C VAL A 103 6.49 -11.78 14.01
N VAL A 104 6.83 -12.24 15.20
CA VAL A 104 8.21 -12.28 15.68
C VAL A 104 8.75 -13.69 15.52
N GLN A 105 9.80 -13.84 14.72
CA GLN A 105 10.50 -15.12 14.54
C GLN A 105 11.36 -15.44 15.77
N GLY A 106 10.94 -16.44 16.55
CA GLY A 106 11.67 -16.94 17.72
C GLY A 106 12.60 -18.12 17.40
N LYS A 107 13.72 -18.24 18.14
CA LYS A 107 14.61 -19.42 18.19
C LYS A 107 15.09 -19.96 16.82
N VAL A 108 15.45 -19.09 15.88
CA VAL A 108 16.09 -19.52 14.62
C VAL A 108 17.57 -19.87 14.88
N ALA A 109 17.94 -21.14 14.68
CA ALA A 109 19.31 -21.61 14.87
C ALA A 109 20.30 -20.88 13.94
N LYS A 110 21.46 -20.48 14.48
CA LYS A 110 22.56 -19.81 13.76
C LYS A 110 22.15 -18.56 12.96
N ARG A 111 21.12 -17.84 13.42
CA ARG A 111 20.57 -16.64 12.77
C ARG A 111 21.62 -15.59 12.41
N ARG A 112 22.52 -15.26 13.34
CA ARG A 112 23.59 -14.26 13.11
C ARG A 112 24.54 -14.65 11.99
N ARG A 113 24.94 -15.93 11.90
CA ARG A 113 25.86 -16.41 10.85
C ARG A 113 25.22 -16.33 9.47
N LYS A 114 23.92 -16.64 9.35
CA LYS A 114 23.18 -16.52 8.08
C LYS A 114 23.11 -15.07 7.59
N TYR A 115 22.86 -14.11 8.48
CA TYR A 115 22.89 -12.68 8.11
C TYR A 115 24.29 -12.20 7.73
N LEU A 116 25.35 -12.67 8.39
CA LEU A 116 26.72 -12.29 8.03
C LEU A 116 27.18 -12.88 6.69
N GLN A 117 26.67 -14.05 6.30
CA GLN A 117 26.94 -14.63 4.99
C GLN A 117 26.32 -13.80 3.86
N ASP A 118 25.20 -13.13 4.13
CA ASP A 118 24.55 -12.22 3.18
C ASP A 118 24.67 -10.76 3.64
N ILE A 119 25.91 -10.29 3.67
CA ILE A 119 26.23 -8.94 4.17
C ILE A 119 25.66 -7.84 3.27
N PHE A 120 25.57 -8.08 1.96
CA PHE A 120 25.04 -7.11 1.00
C PHE A 120 23.55 -6.82 1.25
N THR A 121 22.71 -7.85 1.32
CA THR A 121 21.28 -7.63 1.60
C THR A 121 21.08 -7.06 3.01
N THR A 122 21.86 -7.52 3.98
CA THR A 122 21.81 -7.03 5.37
C THR A 122 22.11 -5.53 5.45
N LEU A 123 23.12 -5.03 4.74
CA LEU A 123 23.45 -3.60 4.69
C LEU A 123 22.38 -2.76 3.98
N VAL A 124 21.83 -3.30 2.89
CA VAL A 124 20.74 -2.65 2.14
C VAL A 124 19.47 -2.57 2.99
N ASP A 125 19.15 -3.60 3.78
CA ASP A 125 17.95 -3.65 4.62
C ASP A 125 18.08 -2.98 5.99
N ALA A 126 19.29 -2.71 6.46
CA ALA A 126 19.52 -1.91 7.66
C ALA A 126 18.86 -0.52 7.58
N GLN A 127 18.67 0.15 8.71
CA GLN A 127 18.17 1.54 8.68
C GLN A 127 19.25 2.49 8.16
N TRP A 128 18.84 3.64 7.60
CA TRP A 128 19.76 4.66 7.08
C TRP A 128 20.84 5.07 8.08
N ARG A 129 20.50 5.22 9.37
CA ARG A 129 21.46 5.58 10.42
C ARG A 129 22.62 4.57 10.51
N TRP A 130 22.32 3.28 10.43
CA TRP A 130 23.33 2.22 10.48
C TRP A 130 24.12 2.13 9.18
N THR A 131 23.47 2.28 8.03
CA THR A 131 24.17 2.30 6.73
C THR A 131 25.16 3.47 6.65
N LEU A 132 24.76 4.67 7.09
CA LEU A 132 25.64 5.84 7.13
C LEU A 132 26.80 5.66 8.12
N LEU A 133 26.54 5.04 9.28
CA LEU A 133 27.58 4.71 10.24
C LEU A 133 28.60 3.72 9.65
N VAL A 134 28.14 2.65 9.00
CA VAL A 134 29.02 1.68 8.34
C VAL A 134 29.84 2.34 7.22
N PHE A 135 29.21 3.21 6.43
CA PHE A 135 29.88 4.00 5.39
C PHE A 135 31.02 4.83 5.99
N SER A 136 30.73 5.65 7.00
CA SER A 136 31.74 6.50 7.65
C SER A 136 32.86 5.69 8.30
N MET A 137 32.50 4.61 9.02
CA MET A 137 33.50 3.75 9.66
C MET A 137 34.40 3.05 8.65
N ASN A 138 33.87 2.61 7.52
CA ASN A 138 34.67 1.93 6.50
C ASN A 138 35.73 2.85 5.89
N PHE A 139 35.36 4.10 5.54
CA PHE A 139 36.33 5.09 5.06
C PHE A 139 37.36 5.46 6.13
N MET A 140 36.92 5.78 7.35
CA MET A 140 37.82 6.12 8.46
C MET A 140 38.81 5.01 8.77
N LEU A 141 38.36 3.74 8.81
CA LEU A 141 39.22 2.58 9.06
C LEU A 141 40.21 2.35 7.90
N SER A 142 39.79 2.56 6.65
CA SER A 142 40.70 2.44 5.50
C SER A 142 41.80 3.49 5.54
N TRP A 143 41.45 4.76 5.81
CA TRP A 143 42.43 5.85 5.94
C TRP A 143 43.38 5.62 7.12
N LEU A 144 42.86 5.19 8.26
CA LEU A 144 43.69 4.87 9.42
C LEU A 144 44.63 3.68 9.12
N GLY A 145 44.13 2.63 8.47
CA GLY A 145 44.91 1.45 8.11
C GLY A 145 46.08 1.80 7.19
N PHE A 146 45.84 2.54 6.12
CA PHE A 146 46.90 3.00 5.22
C PHE A 146 47.82 4.04 5.89
N ALA A 147 47.31 4.92 6.75
CA ALA A 147 48.14 5.84 7.53
C ALA A 147 49.14 5.10 8.43
N ILE A 148 48.73 3.98 9.04
CA ILE A 148 49.63 3.13 9.82
C ILE A 148 50.68 2.49 8.92
N VAL A 149 50.31 1.99 7.73
CA VAL A 149 51.28 1.43 6.77
C VAL A 149 52.29 2.48 6.34
N TRP A 150 51.85 3.69 6.00
CA TRP A 150 52.74 4.82 5.65
C TRP A 150 53.65 5.22 6.81
N TRP A 151 53.13 5.23 8.03
CA TRP A 151 53.92 5.50 9.22
C TRP A 151 54.99 4.42 9.45
N LEU A 152 54.67 3.15 9.23
CA LEU A 152 55.62 2.04 9.33
C LEU A 152 56.73 2.12 8.27
N ILE A 153 56.39 2.48 7.02
CA ILE A 153 57.39 2.71 5.95
C ILE A 153 58.34 3.84 6.35
N ALA A 154 57.79 4.98 6.80
CA ALA A 154 58.60 6.12 7.23
C ALA A 154 59.50 5.78 8.43
N LEU A 155 59.03 4.95 9.37
CA LEU A 155 59.83 4.46 10.50
C LEU A 155 60.94 3.50 10.05
N ASN A 156 60.64 2.59 9.13
CA ASN A 156 61.60 1.58 8.66
C ASN A 156 62.72 2.20 7.82
N HIS A 157 62.39 3.20 7.00
CA HIS A 157 63.38 3.96 6.23
C HIS A 157 64.20 4.92 7.10
N GLY A 158 63.64 5.40 8.22
CA GLY A 158 64.28 6.37 9.12
C GLY A 158 63.94 7.83 8.81
N ASP A 159 62.89 8.09 8.01
CA ASP A 159 62.48 9.43 7.57
C ASP A 159 61.98 10.34 8.71
N LEU A 160 61.62 9.74 9.84
CA LEU A 160 61.12 10.44 11.03
C LEU A 160 62.24 10.94 11.94
N ASP A 161 63.48 10.45 11.77
CA ASP A 161 64.62 10.87 12.59
C ASP A 161 65.17 12.23 12.15
N VAL A 162 64.94 13.24 12.98
CA VAL A 162 65.33 14.64 12.74
C VAL A 162 66.84 14.80 12.55
N SER A 163 67.66 13.94 13.17
CA SER A 163 69.13 13.97 13.06
C SER A 163 69.64 13.58 11.68
N VAL A 164 68.96 12.68 10.98
CA VAL A 164 69.36 12.22 9.63
C VAL A 164 68.99 13.28 8.59
N ARG A 165 67.81 13.89 8.74
CA ARG A 165 67.28 14.91 7.81
C ARG A 165 68.07 16.23 7.81
N ASN A 166 68.60 16.65 8.96
CA ASN A 166 69.31 17.94 9.06
C ASN A 166 70.82 17.85 8.77
N ASN A 167 71.45 16.68 8.88
CA ASN A 167 72.90 16.52 8.72
C ASN A 167 73.34 16.03 7.33
N ASN A 168 72.46 15.38 6.56
CA ASN A 168 72.81 14.82 5.24
C ASN A 168 72.02 15.50 4.12
N SER A 169 72.69 16.30 3.29
CA SER A 169 72.10 16.93 2.10
C SER A 169 71.76 15.96 0.96
N THR A 170 72.14 14.68 1.10
CA THR A 170 71.92 13.62 0.10
C THR A 170 70.81 12.64 0.47
N TRP A 171 70.15 12.80 1.61
CA TRP A 171 69.07 11.90 2.04
C TRP A 171 67.73 12.39 1.49
N GLU A 172 67.11 11.59 0.62
CA GLU A 172 65.77 11.86 0.10
C GLU A 172 64.74 10.94 0.79
N PRO A 173 63.69 11.50 1.43
CA PRO A 173 62.69 10.70 2.13
C PRO A 173 61.75 10.00 1.14
N CYS A 174 61.13 8.89 1.54
CA CYS A 174 60.16 8.18 0.69
C CYS A 174 58.94 9.04 0.34
N VAL A 175 58.51 9.91 1.27
CA VAL A 175 57.42 10.88 1.07
C VAL A 175 57.86 12.23 1.64
N ARG A 176 57.82 13.28 0.80
CA ARG A 176 58.20 14.62 1.24
C ARG A 176 57.18 15.23 2.22
N GLU A 177 57.66 16.11 3.09
CA GLU A 177 56.85 16.85 4.08
C GLU A 177 56.06 15.95 5.07
N MET A 178 56.59 14.76 5.37
CA MET A 178 56.05 13.85 6.37
C MET A 178 56.82 13.98 7.70
N TYR A 179 56.14 14.47 8.74
CA TYR A 179 56.76 14.78 10.04
C TYR A 179 56.13 14.07 11.23
N SER A 180 54.84 13.73 11.14
CA SER A 180 54.06 13.18 12.25
C SER A 180 53.04 12.17 11.73
N PHE A 181 52.47 11.36 12.64
CA PHE A 181 51.38 10.43 12.29
C PHE A 181 50.19 11.15 11.63
N THR A 182 49.90 12.38 12.07
CA THR A 182 48.85 13.22 11.46
C THR A 182 49.18 13.55 10.01
N SER A 183 50.44 13.82 9.68
CA SER A 183 50.89 14.04 8.30
C SER A 183 50.69 12.78 7.45
N CYS A 184 50.95 11.59 8.01
CA CYS A 184 50.70 10.30 7.34
C CYS A 184 49.22 10.02 7.13
N PHE A 185 48.38 10.36 8.11
CA PHE A 185 46.94 10.25 7.98
C PHE A 185 46.40 11.18 6.88
N LEU A 186 46.84 12.44 6.85
CA LEU A 186 46.46 13.38 5.80
C LEU A 186 46.92 12.88 4.42
N PHE A 187 48.18 12.41 4.30
CA PHE A 187 48.67 11.82 3.05
C PHE A 187 47.87 10.60 2.61
N SER A 188 47.46 9.75 3.56
CA SER A 188 46.61 8.60 3.27
C SER A 188 45.23 9.02 2.75
N VAL A 189 44.62 10.07 3.32
CA VAL A 189 43.34 10.60 2.83
C VAL A 189 43.51 11.23 1.45
N GLU A 190 44.54 12.06 1.27
CA GLU A 190 44.87 12.75 0.01
C GLU A 190 45.09 11.75 -1.13
N THR A 191 45.79 10.65 -0.86
CA THR A 191 46.08 9.59 -1.83
C THR A 191 44.83 8.75 -2.15
N GLN A 192 44.09 8.29 -1.14
CA GLN A 192 42.94 7.42 -1.37
C GLN A 192 41.75 8.15 -2.03
N HIS A 193 41.52 9.42 -1.69
CA HIS A 193 40.48 10.24 -2.33
C HIS A 193 40.98 10.96 -3.58
N THR A 194 42.23 10.74 -3.96
CA THR A 194 42.86 11.37 -5.14
C THR A 194 42.74 12.90 -5.12
N ILE A 195 42.79 13.51 -3.92
CA ILE A 195 42.76 14.97 -3.76
C ILE A 195 44.09 15.56 -4.21
N GLY A 196 45.19 14.96 -3.75
CA GLY A 196 46.55 15.28 -4.21
C GLY A 196 46.91 16.76 -4.15
N TYR A 197 46.94 17.37 -2.96
CA TYR A 197 47.30 18.80 -2.82
C TYR A 197 48.71 19.14 -3.35
N GLY A 198 49.58 18.14 -3.53
CA GLY A 198 50.89 18.27 -4.18
C GLY A 198 52.05 18.66 -3.25
N SER A 199 51.77 19.15 -2.04
CA SER A 199 52.81 19.43 -1.04
C SER A 199 53.46 18.16 -0.50
N LYS A 200 52.68 17.09 -0.32
CA LYS A 200 53.17 15.74 0.01
C LYS A 200 53.12 14.87 -1.24
N HIS A 201 54.27 14.35 -1.65
CA HIS A 201 54.39 13.45 -2.79
C HIS A 201 55.45 12.39 -2.52
N THR A 202 55.23 11.21 -3.10
CA THR A 202 56.14 10.06 -3.04
C THR A 202 57.34 10.28 -3.95
N THR A 203 58.53 9.88 -3.52
CA THR A 203 59.78 9.93 -4.28
C THR A 203 60.13 8.55 -4.86
N GLU A 204 61.14 8.48 -5.72
CA GLU A 204 61.55 7.24 -6.39
C GLU A 204 62.48 6.34 -5.56
N GLU A 205 62.97 6.84 -4.41
CA GLU A 205 63.95 6.15 -3.56
C GLU A 205 63.40 4.83 -2.97
N CYS A 206 62.12 4.81 -2.60
CA CYS A 206 61.50 3.70 -1.89
C CYS A 206 60.49 2.96 -2.79
N PRO A 207 60.86 1.81 -3.40
CA PRO A 207 59.93 1.06 -4.24
C PRO A 207 58.74 0.48 -3.46
N GLU A 208 58.90 0.25 -2.15
CA GLU A 208 57.81 -0.18 -1.26
C GLU A 208 56.69 0.87 -1.15
N ALA A 209 57.05 2.16 -1.13
CA ALA A 209 56.08 3.26 -1.09
C ALA A 209 55.25 3.31 -2.38
N ILE A 210 55.88 3.12 -3.54
CA ILE A 210 55.20 3.08 -4.83
C ILE A 210 54.20 1.91 -4.88
N PHE A 211 54.62 0.72 -4.42
CA PHE A 211 53.73 -0.44 -4.38
C PHE A 211 52.52 -0.22 -3.46
N ILE A 212 52.72 0.32 -2.25
CA ILE A 212 51.62 0.64 -1.33
C ILE A 212 50.69 1.71 -1.90
N MET A 213 51.23 2.74 -2.57
CA MET A 213 50.42 3.76 -3.24
C MET A 213 49.52 3.15 -4.33
N CYS A 214 50.03 2.24 -5.14
CA CYS A 214 49.24 1.50 -6.14
C CYS A 214 48.17 0.63 -5.49
N LEU A 215 48.55 -0.16 -4.47
CA LEU A 215 47.63 -1.02 -3.73
C LEU A 215 46.51 -0.22 -3.05
N GLN A 216 46.85 0.90 -2.42
CA GLN A 216 45.92 1.82 -1.78
C GLN A 216 44.92 2.40 -2.78
N SER A 217 45.39 2.76 -3.97
CA SER A 217 44.52 3.28 -5.03
C SER A 217 43.51 2.22 -5.48
N ILE A 218 43.95 0.97 -5.70
CA ILE A 218 43.07 -0.14 -6.09
C ILE A 218 42.03 -0.44 -5.01
N VAL A 219 42.46 -0.57 -3.75
CA VAL A 219 41.57 -0.86 -2.62
C VAL A 219 40.59 0.29 -2.39
N GLY A 220 41.05 1.54 -2.51
CA GLY A 220 40.21 2.74 -2.38
C GLY A 220 39.06 2.76 -3.39
N VAL A 221 39.37 2.52 -4.67
CA VAL A 221 38.35 2.47 -5.74
C VAL A 221 37.39 1.30 -5.52
N MET A 222 37.87 0.13 -5.10
CA MET A 222 37.00 -1.02 -4.79
C MET A 222 36.02 -0.72 -3.64
N ILE A 223 36.51 -0.12 -2.55
CA ILE A 223 35.69 0.28 -1.42
C ILE A 223 34.64 1.31 -1.85
N GLN A 224 35.05 2.33 -2.61
CA GLN A 224 34.16 3.37 -3.10
C GLN A 224 33.06 2.79 -4.00
N ALA A 225 33.41 1.91 -4.96
CA ALA A 225 32.46 1.27 -5.85
C ALA A 225 31.43 0.42 -5.08
N PHE A 226 31.89 -0.37 -4.10
CA PHE A 226 31.00 -1.17 -3.27
C PHE A 226 30.01 -0.30 -2.47
N MET A 227 30.50 0.77 -1.84
CA MET A 227 29.66 1.66 -1.03
C MET A 227 28.63 2.42 -1.87
N VAL A 228 29.03 2.94 -3.03
CA VAL A 228 28.11 3.57 -3.99
C VAL A 228 27.06 2.55 -4.45
N GLY A 229 27.46 1.31 -4.75
CA GLY A 229 26.53 0.23 -5.11
C GLY A 229 25.49 -0.06 -4.03
N VAL A 230 25.89 -0.12 -2.76
CA VAL A 230 24.95 -0.32 -1.62
C VAL A 230 24.00 0.86 -1.48
N VAL A 231 24.49 2.10 -1.56
CA VAL A 231 23.67 3.31 -1.45
C VAL A 231 22.66 3.38 -2.61
N PHE A 232 23.11 3.12 -3.84
CA PHE A 232 22.25 3.08 -5.02
C PHE A 232 21.17 2.00 -4.88
N ALA A 233 21.56 0.76 -4.55
CA ALA A 233 20.61 -0.33 -4.33
C ALA A 233 19.58 -0.01 -3.24
N LYS A 234 19.99 0.70 -2.18
CA LYS A 234 19.10 1.13 -1.10
C LYS A 234 18.14 2.24 -1.53
N LEU A 235 18.58 3.20 -2.33
CA LEU A 235 17.76 4.28 -2.87
C LEU A 235 16.74 3.78 -3.89
N SER A 236 17.14 2.82 -4.73
CA SER A 236 16.27 2.22 -5.74
C SER A 236 15.13 1.42 -5.12
N ARG A 237 15.24 0.96 -3.86
CA ARG A 237 14.18 0.18 -3.20
C ARG A 237 12.93 1.04 -2.94
N PRO A 238 11.75 0.63 -3.43
CA PRO A 238 10.52 1.41 -3.34
C PRO A 238 9.80 1.30 -1.97
N LYS A 239 10.51 1.36 -0.83
CA LYS A 239 9.90 1.19 0.51
C LYS A 239 8.79 2.20 0.82
N LYS A 240 8.91 3.43 0.31
CA LYS A 240 7.90 4.48 0.49
C LYS A 240 6.71 4.35 -0.46
N ARG A 241 6.83 3.58 -1.55
CA ARG A 241 5.74 3.44 -2.54
C ARG A 241 4.56 2.69 -1.96
N THR A 242 4.79 1.69 -1.12
CA THR A 242 3.72 0.97 -0.41
C THR A 242 2.83 1.89 0.42
N GLN A 243 3.33 3.03 0.89
CA GLN A 243 2.55 4.00 1.67
C GLN A 243 1.59 4.85 0.83
N THR A 244 1.81 4.95 -0.50
CA THR A 244 0.89 5.66 -1.40
C THR A 244 -0.23 4.78 -1.92
N LEU A 245 -0.13 3.46 -1.69
CA LEU A 245 -1.16 2.48 -2.00
C LEU A 245 -2.13 2.42 -0.82
N LEU A 246 -3.38 2.80 -1.11
CA LEU A 246 -4.43 2.89 -0.13
C LEU A 246 -5.35 1.69 -0.22
N PHE A 247 -5.73 1.19 0.96
CA PHE A 247 -6.84 0.28 1.14
C PHE A 247 -7.96 1.00 1.88
N SER A 248 -9.21 0.69 1.55
CA SER A 248 -10.37 1.17 2.32
C SER A 248 -10.20 0.82 3.80
N ARG A 249 -10.63 1.72 4.69
CA ARG A 249 -10.59 1.45 6.14
C ARG A 249 -11.45 0.24 6.51
N ASN A 250 -12.64 0.17 5.92
CA ASN A 250 -13.63 -0.87 6.17
C ASN A 250 -13.87 -1.65 4.88
N ALA A 251 -14.13 -2.96 5.01
CA ALA A 251 -14.72 -3.72 3.93
C ALA A 251 -16.24 -3.69 4.08
N VAL A 252 -16.98 -3.93 2.99
CA VAL A 252 -18.44 -3.93 3.01
C VAL A 252 -18.99 -5.21 2.41
N ILE A 253 -20.15 -5.66 2.89
CA ILE A 253 -20.91 -6.76 2.30
C ILE A 253 -22.25 -6.22 1.84
N CYS A 254 -22.59 -6.45 0.57
CA CYS A 254 -23.92 -6.17 0.05
C CYS A 254 -24.31 -7.17 -1.03
N GLN A 255 -25.58 -7.18 -1.40
CA GLN A 255 -26.05 -7.92 -2.56
C GLN A 255 -25.71 -7.14 -3.85
N ARG A 256 -25.13 -7.81 -4.85
CA ARG A 256 -24.88 -7.30 -6.21
C ARG A 256 -25.32 -8.38 -7.20
N ASP A 257 -26.23 -8.02 -8.11
CA ASP A 257 -26.80 -8.94 -9.11
C ASP A 257 -27.36 -10.25 -8.50
N GLY A 258 -28.06 -10.12 -7.36
CA GLY A 258 -28.64 -11.25 -6.64
C GLY A 258 -27.69 -12.03 -5.74
N ILE A 259 -26.37 -11.80 -5.82
CA ILE A 259 -25.34 -12.54 -5.07
C ILE A 259 -24.79 -11.67 -3.93
N LEU A 260 -24.51 -12.26 -2.76
CA LEU A 260 -23.80 -11.56 -1.68
C LEU A 260 -22.31 -11.45 -2.02
N CYS A 261 -21.77 -10.24 -1.92
CA CYS A 261 -20.39 -9.94 -2.30
C CYS A 261 -19.69 -9.19 -1.17
N LEU A 262 -18.47 -9.64 -0.82
CA LEU A 262 -17.56 -8.90 0.04
C LEU A 262 -16.69 -7.98 -0.80
N MET A 263 -16.61 -6.70 -0.43
CA MET A 263 -15.95 -5.69 -1.23
C MET A 263 -15.01 -4.82 -0.39
N PHE A 264 -13.89 -4.44 -0.98
CA PHE A 264 -12.96 -3.46 -0.41
C PHE A 264 -12.36 -2.62 -1.53
N ARG A 265 -11.92 -1.40 -1.25
CA ARG A 265 -11.31 -0.52 -2.25
C ARG A 265 -9.81 -0.53 -2.16
N VAL A 266 -9.19 -0.43 -3.32
CA VAL A 266 -7.76 -0.16 -3.50
C VAL A 266 -7.59 1.09 -4.35
N GLY A 267 -6.56 1.91 -4.07
CA GLY A 267 -6.26 3.12 -4.84
C GLY A 267 -4.78 3.50 -4.75
N ASP A 268 -4.26 4.19 -5.78
CA ASP A 268 -2.91 4.80 -5.74
C ASP A 268 -3.07 6.32 -5.73
N MET A 269 -2.47 6.97 -4.73
CA MET A 269 -2.49 8.44 -4.64
C MET A 269 -1.63 9.13 -5.71
N ARG A 270 -0.73 8.39 -6.37
CA ARG A 270 0.20 8.96 -7.36
C ARG A 270 -0.34 8.83 -8.78
N LYS A 271 0.12 9.73 -9.65
CA LYS A 271 -0.15 9.71 -11.11
C LYS A 271 0.55 8.57 -11.85
N SER A 272 1.71 8.09 -11.39
CA SER A 272 2.45 7.01 -12.04
C SER A 272 1.76 5.67 -11.87
N HIS A 273 1.72 4.83 -12.91
CA HIS A 273 0.93 3.61 -12.89
C HIS A 273 1.65 2.45 -12.20
N ILE A 274 0.84 1.50 -11.72
CA ILE A 274 1.30 0.16 -11.34
C ILE A 274 0.90 -0.80 -12.44
N ILE A 275 1.90 -1.33 -13.11
CA ILE A 275 1.77 -2.28 -14.21
C ILE A 275 1.55 -3.68 -13.60
N GLU A 276 0.74 -4.51 -14.26
CA GLU A 276 0.45 -5.88 -13.81
C GLU A 276 -0.05 -5.96 -12.37
N ALA A 277 -0.89 -4.99 -11.99
CA ALA A 277 -1.52 -4.98 -10.68
C ALA A 277 -2.42 -6.21 -10.52
N HIS A 278 -2.16 -7.00 -9.48
CA HIS A 278 -2.99 -8.12 -9.10
C HIS A 278 -3.26 -8.12 -7.61
N VAL A 279 -4.47 -8.52 -7.24
CA VAL A 279 -4.95 -8.51 -5.86
C VAL A 279 -5.17 -9.92 -5.40
N ARG A 280 -4.73 -10.21 -4.18
CA ARG A 280 -4.94 -11.49 -3.51
C ARG A 280 -5.56 -11.25 -2.16
N ALA A 281 -6.44 -12.15 -1.74
CA ALA A 281 -7.04 -12.12 -0.41
C ALA A 281 -6.94 -13.50 0.24
N GLN A 282 -6.55 -13.52 1.51
CA GLN A 282 -6.42 -14.74 2.30
C GLN A 282 -7.24 -14.60 3.57
N LEU A 283 -8.13 -15.56 3.80
CA LEU A 283 -8.83 -15.73 5.06
C LEU A 283 -7.95 -16.52 6.02
N ILE A 284 -7.63 -15.92 7.16
CA ILE A 284 -6.93 -16.56 8.27
C ILE A 284 -7.96 -16.88 9.35
N LYS A 285 -8.22 -18.18 9.57
CA LYS A 285 -9.15 -18.65 10.60
C LYS A 285 -8.56 -19.88 11.32
N LYS A 286 -8.96 -20.09 12.57
CA LYS A 286 -8.68 -21.34 13.28
C LYS A 286 -9.54 -22.47 12.69
N LYS A 287 -8.93 -23.58 12.30
CA LYS A 287 -9.61 -24.77 11.77
C LYS A 287 -9.21 -26.00 12.58
N MET A 288 -10.16 -26.90 12.81
CA MET A 288 -9.89 -28.24 13.32
C MET A 288 -10.14 -29.22 12.17
N THR A 289 -9.21 -30.13 11.90
CA THR A 289 -9.37 -31.16 10.88
C THR A 289 -10.27 -32.29 11.39
N ILE A 290 -10.73 -33.14 10.48
CA ILE A 290 -11.58 -34.29 10.84
C ILE A 290 -10.80 -35.32 11.67
N GLU A 291 -9.48 -35.38 11.49
CA GLU A 291 -8.54 -36.21 12.27
C GLU A 291 -8.24 -35.62 13.67
N GLY A 292 -8.74 -34.42 13.95
CA GLY A 292 -8.57 -33.73 15.23
C GLY A 292 -7.33 -32.82 15.32
N GLU A 293 -6.60 -32.60 14.22
CA GLU A 293 -5.49 -31.65 14.20
C GLU A 293 -6.00 -30.21 14.30
N LEU A 294 -5.40 -29.43 15.21
CA LEU A 294 -5.73 -28.02 15.38
C LEU A 294 -4.79 -27.13 14.55
N LEU A 295 -5.33 -26.48 13.53
CA LEU A 295 -4.62 -25.49 12.71
C LEU A 295 -4.96 -24.07 13.20
N PRO A 296 -4.09 -23.42 14.00
CA PRO A 296 -4.40 -22.13 14.62
C PRO A 296 -4.50 -20.97 13.62
N PHE A 297 -3.69 -21.00 12.55
CA PHE A 297 -3.62 -19.96 11.51
C PHE A 297 -3.84 -20.59 10.12
N HIS A 298 -4.93 -21.33 9.94
CA HIS A 298 -5.25 -21.90 8.64
C HIS A 298 -5.56 -20.78 7.65
N GLN A 299 -4.85 -20.77 6.53
CA GLN A 299 -4.97 -19.77 5.47
C GLN A 299 -5.74 -20.39 4.32
N GLN A 300 -6.78 -19.69 3.86
CA GLN A 300 -7.56 -20.08 2.69
C GLN A 300 -7.69 -18.90 1.75
N GLU A 301 -7.35 -19.09 0.47
CA GLU A 301 -7.43 -18.04 -0.54
C GLU A 301 -8.89 -17.74 -0.92
N LEU A 302 -9.20 -16.45 -1.01
CA LEU A 302 -10.48 -15.93 -1.50
C LEU A 302 -10.28 -15.44 -2.92
N LYS A 303 -11.10 -15.94 -3.86
CA LYS A 303 -11.10 -15.46 -5.25
C LYS A 303 -11.57 -14.00 -5.29
N VAL A 304 -10.72 -13.09 -5.76
CA VAL A 304 -11.00 -11.66 -5.77
C VAL A 304 -10.72 -11.08 -7.14
N GLY A 305 -11.45 -10.04 -7.52
CA GLY A 305 -11.20 -9.37 -8.79
C GLY A 305 -12.00 -8.08 -8.92
N GLY A 306 -11.86 -7.40 -10.06
CA GLY A 306 -12.74 -6.26 -10.39
C GLY A 306 -14.22 -6.69 -10.41
N ASP A 307 -14.52 -7.76 -11.16
CA ASP A 307 -15.83 -8.41 -11.20
C ASP A 307 -15.85 -9.76 -10.46
N GLY A 308 -14.81 -10.06 -9.67
CA GLY A 308 -14.71 -11.23 -8.80
C GLY A 308 -14.22 -12.53 -9.44
N GLU A 309 -13.77 -12.50 -10.70
CA GLU A 309 -13.30 -13.70 -11.43
C GLU A 309 -11.83 -13.65 -11.84
N GLU A 310 -11.27 -12.46 -12.09
CA GLU A 310 -9.87 -12.27 -12.44
C GLU A 310 -9.12 -11.47 -11.37
N ASP A 311 -7.99 -12.01 -10.90
CA ASP A 311 -7.15 -11.36 -9.88
C ASP A 311 -6.39 -10.14 -10.42
N ARG A 312 -6.21 -10.05 -11.74
CA ARG A 312 -5.53 -8.94 -12.42
C ARG A 312 -6.50 -7.78 -12.61
N ILE A 313 -6.06 -6.59 -12.23
CA ILE A 313 -6.87 -5.38 -12.31
C ILE A 313 -6.18 -4.33 -13.17
N PHE A 314 -6.96 -3.60 -13.95
CA PHE A 314 -6.49 -2.40 -14.63
C PHE A 314 -6.55 -1.21 -13.66
N PHE A 315 -5.41 -0.86 -13.07
CA PHE A 315 -5.33 0.01 -11.90
C PHE A 315 -4.97 1.45 -12.26
N ILE A 316 -5.89 2.16 -12.94
CA ILE A 316 -5.75 3.60 -13.23
C ILE A 316 -6.43 4.46 -12.16
N TRP A 317 -7.62 4.09 -11.74
CA TRP A 317 -8.39 4.77 -10.70
C TRP A 317 -8.71 3.82 -9.55
N PRO A 318 -9.10 4.35 -8.38
CA PRO A 318 -9.52 3.53 -7.25
C PRO A 318 -10.59 2.52 -7.66
N THR A 319 -10.26 1.25 -7.50
CA THR A 319 -11.10 0.13 -7.95
C THR A 319 -11.65 -0.59 -6.73
N THR A 320 -12.93 -0.95 -6.80
CA THR A 320 -13.56 -1.79 -5.77
C THR A 320 -13.30 -3.24 -6.13
N ILE A 321 -12.57 -3.93 -5.28
CA ILE A 321 -12.30 -5.37 -5.41
C ILE A 321 -13.47 -6.12 -4.81
N VAL A 322 -13.95 -7.10 -5.56
CA VAL A 322 -15.15 -7.88 -5.24
C VAL A 322 -14.77 -9.34 -5.04
N HIS A 323 -15.27 -9.93 -3.97
CA HIS A 323 -15.29 -11.37 -3.72
C HIS A 323 -16.74 -11.84 -3.73
N LYS A 324 -17.13 -12.61 -4.74
CA LYS A 324 -18.46 -13.24 -4.80
C LYS A 324 -18.50 -14.37 -3.76
N ILE A 325 -19.47 -14.33 -2.84
CA ILE A 325 -19.66 -15.36 -1.82
C ILE A 325 -20.42 -16.53 -2.45
N THR A 326 -19.70 -17.35 -3.22
CA THR A 326 -20.24 -18.56 -3.85
C THR A 326 -20.22 -19.76 -2.88
N PRO A 327 -20.85 -20.90 -3.20
CA PRO A 327 -20.79 -22.10 -2.36
C PRO A 327 -19.38 -22.62 -2.06
N GLN A 328 -18.38 -22.25 -2.87
CA GLN A 328 -16.98 -22.60 -2.67
C GLN A 328 -16.26 -21.62 -1.72
N SER A 329 -16.87 -20.48 -1.41
CA SER A 329 -16.30 -19.49 -0.49
C SER A 329 -16.40 -19.99 0.95
N PRO A 330 -15.35 -19.83 1.78
CA PRO A 330 -15.42 -20.14 3.20
C PRO A 330 -16.39 -19.24 3.99
N LEU A 331 -16.86 -18.15 3.38
CA LEU A 331 -17.83 -17.22 3.98
C LEU A 331 -19.29 -17.60 3.69
N TYR A 332 -19.54 -18.68 2.93
CA TYR A 332 -20.87 -19.02 2.40
C TYR A 332 -21.94 -19.28 3.47
N MET A 333 -21.55 -19.91 4.57
CA MET A 333 -22.46 -20.31 5.66
C MET A 333 -22.63 -19.23 6.74
N LEU A 334 -21.93 -18.10 6.64
CA LEU A 334 -21.92 -17.07 7.68
C LEU A 334 -23.03 -16.05 7.47
N SER A 335 -23.86 -15.83 8.50
CA SER A 335 -24.86 -14.75 8.54
C SER A 335 -24.28 -13.43 9.06
N ALA A 336 -25.04 -12.35 8.96
CA ALA A 336 -24.64 -11.04 9.50
C ALA A 336 -24.34 -11.09 11.01
N ALA A 337 -25.10 -11.89 11.77
CA ALA A 337 -24.89 -12.07 13.20
C ALA A 337 -23.61 -12.89 13.49
N ASP A 338 -23.36 -13.94 12.70
CA ASP A 338 -22.18 -14.79 12.85
C ASP A 338 -20.89 -14.03 12.58
N PHE A 339 -20.91 -13.11 11.60
CA PHE A 339 -19.77 -12.24 11.28
C PHE A 339 -19.29 -11.43 12.50
N LEU A 340 -20.18 -11.03 13.41
CA LEU A 340 -19.82 -10.28 14.61
C LEU A 340 -19.22 -11.16 15.72
N GLN A 341 -19.54 -12.45 15.73
CA GLN A 341 -19.11 -13.40 16.76
C GLN A 341 -17.87 -14.19 16.36
N GLU A 342 -17.71 -14.44 15.07
CA GLU A 342 -16.64 -15.22 14.49
C GLU A 342 -15.27 -14.55 14.63
N LYS A 343 -14.23 -15.39 14.66
CA LYS A 343 -12.84 -14.95 14.82
C LYS A 343 -12.04 -15.34 13.59
N PHE A 344 -11.95 -14.41 12.65
CA PHE A 344 -11.11 -14.54 11.48
C PHE A 344 -10.47 -13.19 11.14
N GLU A 345 -9.48 -13.21 10.27
CA GLU A 345 -8.85 -12.02 9.71
C GLU A 345 -8.70 -12.22 8.19
N ILE A 346 -9.16 -11.25 7.40
CA ILE A 346 -8.97 -11.27 5.95
C ILE A 346 -7.75 -10.40 5.64
N VAL A 347 -6.65 -11.02 5.21
CA VAL A 347 -5.45 -10.32 4.76
C VAL A 347 -5.56 -10.08 3.26
N VAL A 348 -5.44 -8.83 2.86
CA VAL A 348 -5.45 -8.42 1.45
C VAL A 348 -4.05 -7.98 1.03
N VAL A 349 -3.67 -8.34 -0.17
CA VAL A 349 -2.35 -8.09 -0.75
C VAL A 349 -2.54 -7.55 -2.16
N LEU A 350 -1.95 -6.40 -2.43
CA LEU A 350 -1.85 -5.82 -3.77
C LEU A 350 -0.39 -5.91 -4.21
N GLU A 351 -0.16 -6.58 -5.32
CA GLU A 351 1.15 -6.75 -5.94
C GLU A 351 1.15 -6.14 -7.33
N GLY A 352 2.28 -5.61 -7.76
CA GLY A 352 2.45 -5.08 -9.11
C GLY A 352 3.82 -4.47 -9.32
N VAL A 353 4.10 -4.05 -10.55
CA VAL A 353 5.38 -3.48 -10.97
C VAL A 353 5.25 -1.96 -11.06
N ILE A 354 6.20 -1.24 -10.47
CA ILE A 354 6.22 0.22 -10.52
C ILE A 354 6.81 0.66 -11.86
N GLU A 355 6.02 1.38 -12.66
CA GLU A 355 6.40 1.89 -13.99
C GLU A 355 7.77 2.57 -14.03
N SER A 356 8.05 3.47 -13.08
CA SER A 356 9.29 4.26 -13.09
C SER A 356 10.56 3.49 -12.72
N THR A 357 10.46 2.33 -12.07
CA THR A 357 11.63 1.57 -11.55
C THR A 357 11.73 0.16 -12.08
N GLY A 358 10.65 -0.40 -12.65
CA GLY A 358 10.56 -1.81 -13.02
C GLY A 358 10.60 -2.78 -11.83
N MET A 359 10.62 -2.28 -10.59
CA MET A 359 10.64 -3.12 -9.39
C MET A 359 9.23 -3.52 -8.98
N THR A 360 9.08 -4.78 -8.55
CA THR A 360 7.85 -5.29 -7.95
C THR A 360 7.65 -4.70 -6.55
N THR A 361 6.44 -4.24 -6.26
CA THR A 361 6.01 -3.76 -4.94
C THR A 361 4.86 -4.58 -4.43
N GLN A 362 4.79 -4.76 -3.11
CA GLN A 362 3.69 -5.43 -2.43
C GLN A 362 3.16 -4.52 -1.33
N ALA A 363 1.86 -4.24 -1.37
CA ALA A 363 1.13 -3.55 -0.33
C ALA A 363 0.17 -4.53 0.35
N ARG A 364 0.03 -4.42 1.67
CA ARG A 364 -0.77 -5.34 2.47
C ARG A 364 -1.67 -4.56 3.40
N SER A 365 -2.85 -5.10 3.68
CA SER A 365 -3.72 -4.66 4.76
C SER A 365 -4.52 -5.83 5.29
N SER A 366 -5.28 -5.63 6.36
CA SER A 366 -6.20 -6.66 6.83
C SER A 366 -7.52 -6.10 7.31
N TYR A 367 -8.56 -6.94 7.27
CA TYR A 367 -9.89 -6.65 7.78
C TYR A 367 -10.23 -7.66 8.87
N LEU A 368 -10.47 -7.13 10.06
CA LEU A 368 -11.08 -7.87 11.17
C LEU A 368 -12.61 -7.89 10.99
N PRO A 369 -13.34 -8.80 11.67
CA PRO A 369 -14.78 -8.94 11.46
C PRO A 369 -15.56 -7.68 11.86
N ASN A 370 -15.08 -6.92 12.85
CA ASN A 370 -15.62 -5.62 13.24
C ASN A 370 -15.32 -4.48 12.27
N GLU A 371 -14.42 -4.67 11.31
CA GLU A 371 -14.07 -3.73 10.25
C GLU A 371 -14.81 -4.05 8.93
N ILE A 372 -15.70 -5.05 8.95
CA ILE A 372 -16.56 -5.45 7.83
C ILE A 372 -17.99 -4.97 8.11
N LEU A 373 -18.50 -4.08 7.26
CA LEU A 373 -19.84 -3.51 7.39
C LEU A 373 -20.84 -4.28 6.53
N TRP A 374 -21.83 -4.92 7.17
CA TRP A 374 -22.91 -5.61 6.46
C TRP A 374 -24.02 -4.64 6.03
N GLY A 375 -24.52 -4.77 4.80
CA GLY A 375 -25.57 -3.91 4.27
C GLY A 375 -25.06 -2.51 3.91
N HIS A 376 -23.78 -2.38 3.57
CA HIS A 376 -23.19 -1.12 3.16
C HIS A 376 -22.69 -1.19 1.72
N ARG A 377 -22.77 -0.05 1.02
CA ARG A 377 -22.15 0.17 -0.28
C ARG A 377 -21.23 1.37 -0.23
N PHE A 378 -20.35 1.39 -1.21
CA PHE A 378 -19.23 2.27 -1.35
C PHE A 378 -19.65 3.47 -2.23
N GLU A 379 -19.46 4.71 -1.75
CA GLU A 379 -19.92 5.93 -2.45
C GLU A 379 -19.07 6.26 -3.69
N THR A 380 -19.70 6.57 -4.83
CA THR A 380 -19.00 6.81 -6.10
C THR A 380 -17.95 7.93 -5.97
N LEU A 381 -16.72 7.64 -6.40
CA LEU A 381 -15.55 8.50 -6.21
C LEU A 381 -15.09 9.25 -7.48
N VAL A 382 -15.50 8.75 -8.66
CA VAL A 382 -15.16 9.34 -9.95
C VAL A 382 -16.29 10.27 -10.36
N SER A 383 -15.97 11.53 -10.59
CA SER A 383 -16.88 12.51 -11.19
C SER A 383 -16.30 13.03 -12.50
N PHE A 384 -17.16 13.36 -13.45
CA PHE A 384 -16.73 13.95 -14.72
C PHE A 384 -16.90 15.47 -14.67
N LYS A 385 -15.81 16.21 -14.75
CA LYS A 385 -15.83 17.67 -14.84
C LYS A 385 -16.12 18.09 -16.27
N LYS A 386 -17.36 18.52 -16.52
CA LYS A 386 -17.79 19.00 -17.85
C LYS A 386 -16.99 20.21 -18.35
N GLU A 387 -16.46 21.03 -17.44
CA GLU A 387 -15.72 22.26 -17.76
C GLU A 387 -14.33 21.98 -18.33
N THR A 388 -13.61 21.00 -17.78
CA THR A 388 -12.24 20.64 -18.21
C THR A 388 -12.20 19.42 -19.13
N GLY A 389 -13.30 18.64 -19.21
CA GLY A 389 -13.33 17.38 -19.95
C GLY A 389 -12.59 16.24 -19.25
N GLU A 390 -12.18 16.42 -17.99
CA GLU A 390 -11.39 15.44 -17.24
C GLU A 390 -12.23 14.65 -16.22
N HIS A 391 -11.77 13.43 -15.92
CA HIS A 391 -12.29 12.63 -14.82
C HIS A 391 -11.54 12.97 -13.53
N GLU A 392 -12.25 13.55 -12.55
CA GLU A 392 -11.70 13.83 -11.23
C GLU A 392 -12.06 12.71 -10.25
N VAL A 393 -11.05 12.28 -9.48
CA VAL A 393 -11.19 11.31 -8.40
C VAL A 393 -11.13 12.04 -7.06
N ASP A 394 -12.25 12.08 -6.33
CA ASP A 394 -12.29 12.64 -4.99
C ASP A 394 -11.92 11.59 -3.93
N TYR A 395 -10.68 11.69 -3.43
CA TYR A 395 -10.17 10.81 -2.36
C TYR A 395 -10.82 11.06 -0.98
N SER A 396 -11.55 12.16 -0.80
CA SER A 396 -12.30 12.39 0.45
C SER A 396 -13.42 11.36 0.63
N LEU A 397 -14.03 10.92 -0.47
CA LEU A 397 -15.09 9.92 -0.52
C LEU A 397 -14.56 8.47 -0.54
N PHE A 398 -13.24 8.28 -0.60
CA PHE A 398 -12.62 6.95 -0.76
C PHE A 398 -13.08 5.95 0.30
N ASN A 399 -13.23 6.41 1.55
CA ASN A 399 -13.66 5.57 2.68
C ASN A 399 -15.16 5.68 2.99
N ASN A 400 -15.91 6.54 2.28
CA ASN A 400 -17.31 6.76 2.58
C ASN A 400 -18.17 5.58 2.12
N THR A 401 -19.14 5.24 2.95
CA THR A 401 -20.10 4.16 2.70
C THR A 401 -21.49 4.62 3.10
N TYR A 402 -22.50 4.15 2.37
CA TYR A 402 -23.91 4.38 2.67
C TYR A 402 -24.63 3.04 2.89
N VAL A 403 -25.70 3.06 3.67
CA VAL A 403 -26.49 1.87 4.01
C VAL A 403 -27.39 1.50 2.84
N VAL A 404 -27.51 0.19 2.57
CA VAL A 404 -28.37 -0.37 1.53
C VAL A 404 -29.11 -1.57 2.11
N ASP A 405 -30.38 -1.70 1.74
CA ASP A 405 -31.17 -2.87 2.11
C ASP A 405 -30.51 -4.15 1.57
N THR A 406 -30.11 -5.03 2.49
CA THR A 406 -29.38 -6.27 2.19
C THR A 406 -29.87 -7.34 3.17
N PRO A 407 -30.17 -8.56 2.69
CA PRO A 407 -30.59 -9.64 3.57
C PRO A 407 -29.54 -9.92 4.65
N LEU A 408 -30.00 -10.13 5.89
CA LEU A 408 -29.14 -10.43 7.05
C LEU A 408 -28.77 -11.92 7.17
N CYS A 409 -29.39 -12.77 6.35
CA CYS A 409 -29.14 -14.21 6.33
C CYS A 409 -27.80 -14.56 5.62
N SER A 410 -27.36 -15.80 5.81
CA SER A 410 -26.17 -16.32 5.13
C SER A 410 -26.37 -16.40 3.61
N ALA A 411 -25.28 -16.45 2.84
CA ALA A 411 -25.36 -16.64 1.39
C ALA A 411 -25.98 -18.00 1.01
N HIS A 412 -25.79 -19.02 1.85
CA HIS A 412 -26.46 -20.31 1.75
C HIS A 412 -27.98 -20.18 1.87
N ASP A 413 -28.45 -19.54 2.93
CA ASP A 413 -29.88 -19.42 3.20
C ASP A 413 -30.56 -18.51 2.19
N LEU A 414 -29.88 -17.44 1.78
CA LEU A 414 -30.34 -16.57 0.70
C LEU A 414 -30.57 -17.38 -0.60
N LYS A 415 -29.61 -18.22 -0.99
CA LYS A 415 -29.75 -19.07 -2.19
C LYS A 415 -30.91 -20.04 -2.05
N LYS A 416 -31.08 -20.65 -0.87
CA LYS A 416 -32.20 -21.55 -0.57
C LYS A 416 -33.54 -20.83 -0.68
N LEU A 417 -33.67 -19.63 -0.11
CA LEU A 417 -34.89 -18.82 -0.18
C LEU A 417 -35.22 -18.41 -1.62
N ILE A 418 -34.22 -17.99 -2.41
CA ILE A 418 -34.42 -17.66 -3.83
C ILE A 418 -34.90 -18.90 -4.59
N SER A 419 -34.31 -20.07 -4.35
CA SER A 419 -34.75 -21.31 -5.01
C SER A 419 -36.18 -21.71 -4.64
N LEU A 420 -36.57 -21.59 -3.37
CA LEU A 420 -37.93 -21.87 -2.92
C LEU A 420 -38.95 -20.93 -3.56
N ARG A 421 -38.64 -19.63 -3.62
CA ARG A 421 -39.49 -18.63 -4.29
C ARG A 421 -39.72 -18.97 -5.76
N ALA A 422 -38.64 -19.32 -6.48
CA ALA A 422 -38.73 -19.70 -7.88
C ALA A 422 -39.61 -20.95 -8.09
N HIS A 423 -39.53 -21.95 -7.21
CA HIS A 423 -40.41 -23.12 -7.25
C HIS A 423 -41.88 -22.76 -7.00
N THR A 424 -42.18 -21.87 -6.05
CA THR A 424 -43.54 -21.43 -5.77
C THR A 424 -44.12 -20.60 -6.92
N GLU A 425 -43.34 -19.72 -7.53
CA GLU A 425 -43.77 -18.91 -8.68
C GLU A 425 -44.05 -19.78 -9.93
N MET A 426 -43.23 -20.81 -10.18
CA MET A 426 -43.51 -21.79 -11.26
C MET A 426 -44.79 -22.60 -11.01
N HIS A 427 -45.10 -22.93 -9.76
CA HIS A 427 -46.30 -23.70 -9.42
C HIS A 427 -47.59 -22.86 -9.51
N LEU A 428 -47.48 -21.52 -9.40
CA LEU A 428 -48.59 -20.59 -9.57
C LEU A 428 -48.90 -20.27 -11.05
N MET A 429 -47.97 -20.56 -11.97
CA MET A 429 -48.10 -20.29 -13.41
C MET A 429 -48.53 -21.51 -14.24
N GLN A 430 -48.86 -22.65 -13.63
CA GLN A 430 -49.46 -23.75 -14.38
C GLN A 430 -50.88 -23.38 -14.85
N PRO A 431 -51.22 -23.55 -16.14
CA PRO A 431 -52.60 -23.35 -16.60
C PRO A 431 -53.51 -24.34 -15.89
N LEU A 432 -54.66 -23.86 -15.42
CA LEU A 432 -55.80 -24.73 -15.11
C LEU A 432 -56.27 -25.33 -16.44
N ASP A 433 -55.80 -26.53 -16.78
CA ASP A 433 -56.34 -27.33 -17.87
C ASP A 433 -57.76 -27.77 -17.48
N HIS A 434 -58.75 -26.92 -17.79
CA HIS A 434 -60.15 -27.35 -17.81
C HIS A 434 -60.42 -27.95 -19.19
N SER A 435 -60.38 -29.28 -19.26
CA SER A 435 -60.86 -30.05 -20.40
C SER A 435 -62.38 -29.94 -20.53
N THR A 436 -62.86 -28.98 -21.31
CA THR A 436 -64.22 -28.98 -21.84
C THR A 436 -64.24 -29.72 -23.17
N ASN A 437 -64.71 -30.98 -23.14
CA ASN A 437 -65.15 -31.69 -24.35
C ASN A 437 -66.32 -30.93 -24.98
N TYR A 438 -66.12 -30.39 -26.17
CA TYR A 438 -67.15 -29.82 -27.02
C TYR A 438 -67.49 -30.84 -28.11
N SER A 439 -68.67 -31.45 -28.02
CA SER A 439 -69.29 -32.23 -29.10
C SER A 439 -70.58 -31.52 -29.51
N ASP A 440 -70.62 -31.04 -30.74
CA ASP A 440 -71.74 -30.33 -31.37
C ASP A 440 -72.89 -31.30 -31.79
N PRO A 441 -74.09 -30.79 -32.12
CA PRO A 441 -75.37 -31.37 -31.72
C PRO A 441 -76.12 -32.08 -32.85
N SER A 442 -77.05 -32.98 -32.47
CA SER A 442 -78.19 -33.32 -33.32
C SER A 442 -79.47 -33.62 -32.51
N ASP A 443 -80.50 -32.89 -32.92
CA ASP A 443 -81.92 -33.22 -32.97
C ASP A 443 -82.77 -33.54 -31.72
N SER A 444 -83.71 -32.59 -31.53
CA SER A 444 -85.15 -32.80 -31.55
C SER A 444 -85.92 -32.94 -30.22
N THR A 445 -86.84 -31.98 -30.09
CA THR A 445 -88.22 -32.08 -29.54
C THR A 445 -88.47 -32.23 -28.04
N SER A 446 -89.39 -31.33 -27.61
CA SER A 446 -90.48 -31.55 -26.65
C SER A 446 -90.24 -31.16 -25.18
N GLY A 447 -91.07 -30.22 -24.72
CA GLY A 447 -91.78 -30.42 -23.45
C GLY A 447 -91.45 -29.52 -22.27
N SER A 448 -92.18 -28.41 -22.17
CA SER A 448 -92.91 -27.96 -20.97
C SER A 448 -92.19 -27.69 -19.62
N LYS A 449 -92.35 -26.42 -19.21
CA LYS A 449 -92.75 -25.93 -17.86
C LYS A 449 -91.71 -25.83 -16.73
N ALA A 450 -91.41 -24.56 -16.44
CA ALA A 450 -91.66 -23.86 -15.17
C ALA A 450 -90.64 -23.88 -14.02
N PHE A 451 -90.55 -22.68 -13.43
CA PHE A 451 -90.27 -22.29 -12.03
C PHE A 451 -88.95 -21.56 -11.70
N LYS A 452 -89.16 -20.31 -11.26
CA LYS A 452 -88.28 -19.40 -10.50
C LYS A 452 -87.52 -20.12 -9.37
N HIS A 453 -86.26 -19.74 -9.11
CA HIS A 453 -85.94 -18.83 -8.00
C HIS A 453 -84.47 -18.38 -7.98
N ARG A 454 -84.32 -17.14 -7.52
CA ARG A 454 -83.10 -16.36 -7.27
C ARG A 454 -82.50 -16.75 -5.92
N GLY A 455 -81.16 -16.81 -5.82
CA GLY A 455 -80.43 -16.89 -4.55
C GLY A 455 -78.91 -16.92 -4.76
N GLU A 456 -78.25 -15.78 -4.54
CA GLU A 456 -76.79 -15.65 -4.42
C GLU A 456 -76.32 -16.33 -3.12
N TYR A 457 -75.27 -17.15 -3.21
CA TYR A 457 -74.44 -17.57 -2.07
C TYR A 457 -72.97 -17.30 -2.41
N HIS A 458 -72.39 -16.33 -1.70
CA HIS A 458 -70.96 -16.04 -1.67
C HIS A 458 -70.29 -17.00 -0.68
N ASP A 459 -69.43 -17.89 -1.16
CA ASP A 459 -68.53 -18.67 -0.31
C ASP A 459 -67.21 -17.93 -0.12
N LYS A 460 -66.84 -17.66 1.13
CA LYS A 460 -65.54 -17.09 1.52
C LYS A 460 -64.54 -18.25 1.69
N GLN A 461 -63.67 -18.46 0.70
CA GLN A 461 -62.40 -19.17 0.93
C GLN A 461 -61.29 -18.15 1.21
N LEU A 462 -60.79 -18.18 2.43
CA LEU A 462 -59.61 -17.43 2.86
C LEU A 462 -58.38 -18.01 2.15
N SER A 463 -57.67 -17.17 1.40
CA SER A 463 -56.53 -17.58 0.58
C SER A 463 -55.31 -17.96 1.44
N THR A 464 -54.60 -19.01 1.06
CA THR A 464 -53.32 -19.45 1.66
C THR A 464 -52.23 -18.37 1.63
N SER A 465 -52.40 -17.33 0.81
CA SER A 465 -51.58 -16.10 0.83
C SER A 465 -51.68 -15.33 2.15
N ASP A 466 -52.86 -15.31 2.78
CA ASP A 466 -53.11 -14.54 4.00
C ASP A 466 -52.49 -15.24 5.22
N LEU A 467 -52.43 -16.58 5.18
CA LEU A 467 -51.73 -17.38 6.19
C LEU A 467 -50.20 -17.22 6.10
N MET A 468 -49.64 -17.07 4.89
CA MET A 468 -48.20 -16.87 4.70
C MET A 468 -47.74 -15.45 5.02
N MET A 469 -48.55 -14.42 4.76
CA MET A 469 -48.25 -13.06 5.18
C MET A 469 -48.20 -12.92 6.71
N ALA A 470 -49.05 -13.65 7.44
CA ALA A 470 -49.00 -13.72 8.90
C ALA A 470 -47.71 -14.38 9.45
N GLN A 471 -47.01 -15.21 8.66
CA GLN A 471 -45.72 -15.81 9.03
C GLN A 471 -44.49 -14.95 8.67
N LEU A 472 -44.66 -13.92 7.83
CA LEU A 472 -43.61 -12.98 7.43
C LEU A 472 -43.54 -11.72 8.31
N GLU A 473 -44.61 -11.39 9.04
CA GLU A 473 -44.67 -10.22 9.94
C GLU A 473 -43.58 -10.16 11.04
N PRO A 474 -43.04 -11.27 11.58
CA PRO A 474 -41.95 -11.20 12.56
C PRO A 474 -40.58 -10.79 11.98
N PHE A 475 -40.42 -10.79 10.65
CA PHE A 475 -39.12 -10.57 9.96
C PHE A 475 -39.09 -9.33 9.05
N LEU A 476 -40.22 -8.60 8.95
CA LEU A 476 -40.35 -7.36 8.20
C LEU A 476 -40.86 -6.26 9.13
N ILE A 477 -39.98 -5.41 9.63
CA ILE A 477 -40.36 -4.23 10.42
C ILE A 477 -40.63 -3.07 9.44
N LYS A 478 -41.84 -2.49 9.49
CA LYS A 478 -42.20 -1.26 8.76
C LYS A 478 -41.53 -0.04 9.42
N PRO A 479 -41.20 1.02 8.65
CA PRO A 479 -40.54 2.20 9.19
C PRO A 479 -41.50 3.00 10.08
N GLY A 480 -41.27 3.03 11.40
CA GLY A 480 -42.03 3.89 12.32
C GLY A 480 -42.08 3.48 13.78
N GLU A 481 -41.80 2.22 14.14
CA GLU A 481 -41.89 1.76 15.53
C GLU A 481 -40.52 1.30 16.05
N LEU A 482 -39.82 2.22 16.72
CA LEU A 482 -38.74 1.89 17.66
C LEU A 482 -39.21 2.32 19.05
N PRO A 483 -39.20 1.45 20.07
CA PRO A 483 -39.27 1.90 21.45
C PRO A 483 -37.98 2.66 21.79
N GLY A 484 -38.13 3.80 22.46
CA GLY A 484 -37.02 4.63 22.94
C GLY A 484 -36.14 3.90 23.97
N PRO A 485 -34.95 4.44 24.28
CA PRO A 485 -33.90 3.75 25.04
C PRO A 485 -34.11 3.73 26.57
N GLU A 486 -35.35 3.55 27.06
CA GLU A 486 -35.66 3.53 28.50
C GLU A 486 -36.23 2.19 29.03
N SER A 487 -36.27 1.12 28.24
CA SER A 487 -36.85 -0.17 28.68
C SER A 487 -35.86 -1.33 28.87
N PHE A 488 -34.56 -1.05 29.03
CA PHE A 488 -33.58 -2.05 29.49
C PHE A 488 -32.69 -1.49 30.60
N LEU A 489 -33.28 -1.40 31.80
CA LEU A 489 -32.59 -1.46 33.08
C LEU A 489 -33.15 -2.63 33.88
#